data_AF-A0A353C6C7-F1
#
_entry.id   AF-A0A353C6C7-F1
#
_cell.length_a   1.000
_cell.length_b   1.000
_cell.length_c   1.000
_cell.angle_alpha   90.00
_cell.angle_beta   90.00
_cell.angle_gamma   90.00
#
_symmetry.space_group_name_H-M   'P 1'
#
loop_
_entity.id
_entity.type
_entity.pdbx_description
1 polymer ?
#
loop_
_entity_poly.entity_id
_entity_poly.type
_entity_poly.pdbx_seq_one_letter_code
_entity_poly.pdbx_strand_id
1 'polypeptide(L)'
;MGELEERHKEIDHTKPIYVMCRTGRRSTEAQQKLKALGFTNVVNVIGGIEAWKKEELPVERDEHAPWSIERQVRFTAGLLVFVGVAMSLLVHPYFIALAGFVGFGLAFTAVIDWCGMGLLIAKMPWNKRTAV
;
A
#
# COMPACT_ATOMS: atom_id res chain seq x y z
N MET A 1 -3.57 -2.15 8.12
CA MET A 1 -3.54 -2.36 9.58
C MET A 1 -4.87 -2.03 10.22
N GLY A 2 -5.65 -1.06 9.68
CA GLY A 2 -6.98 -0.73 10.21
C GLY A 2 -7.98 -1.90 10.20
N GLU A 3 -8.05 -2.69 9.12
CA GLU A 3 -9.03 -3.78 9.02
C GLU A 3 -8.72 -5.02 9.89
N LEU A 4 -7.47 -5.17 10.35
CA LEU A 4 -7.07 -6.37 11.11
C LEU A 4 -7.80 -6.45 12.46
N GLU A 5 -8.06 -5.29 13.08
CA GLU A 5 -8.76 -5.20 14.35
C GLU A 5 -10.26 -5.53 14.20
N GLU A 6 -10.86 -5.21 13.06
CA GLU A 6 -12.26 -5.51 12.79
C GLU A 6 -12.47 -6.97 12.35
N ARG A 7 -11.56 -7.50 11.52
CA ARG A 7 -11.69 -8.80 10.86
C ARG A 7 -10.99 -9.96 11.57
N HIS A 8 -10.38 -9.75 12.74
CA HIS A 8 -9.67 -10.80 13.47
C HIS A 8 -10.55 -12.03 13.78
N LYS A 9 -11.88 -11.83 13.90
CA LYS A 9 -12.85 -12.89 14.17
C LYS A 9 -12.97 -13.92 13.04
N GLU A 10 -12.51 -13.60 11.84
CA GLU A 10 -12.48 -14.52 10.70
C GLU A 10 -11.33 -15.55 10.81
N ILE A 11 -10.38 -15.32 11.70
CA ILE A 11 -9.18 -16.15 11.86
C ILE A 11 -9.45 -17.20 12.94
N ASP A 12 -9.08 -18.45 12.67
CA ASP A 12 -9.18 -19.55 13.64
C ASP A 12 -8.12 -19.41 14.74
N HIS A 13 -8.55 -19.26 15.99
CA HIS A 13 -7.67 -19.08 17.16
C HIS A 13 -6.93 -20.37 17.55
N THR A 14 -7.34 -21.54 17.04
CA THR A 14 -6.78 -22.84 17.44
C THR A 14 -5.56 -23.25 16.62
N LYS A 15 -5.31 -22.58 15.49
CA LYS A 15 -4.23 -22.92 14.56
C LYS A 15 -3.04 -21.97 14.68
N PRO A 16 -1.82 -22.43 14.34
CA PRO A 16 -0.68 -21.53 14.19
C PRO A 16 -0.94 -20.53 13.06
N ILE A 17 -0.76 -19.23 13.37
CA ILE A 17 -0.95 -18.14 12.42
C ILE A 17 0.42 -17.61 12.01
N TYR A 18 0.76 -17.75 10.74
CA TYR A 18 1.96 -17.17 10.16
C TYR A 18 1.61 -15.84 9.50
N VAL A 19 2.20 -14.75 9.99
CA VAL A 19 2.04 -13.42 9.40
C VAL A 19 3.27 -13.06 8.58
N MET A 20 3.03 -12.53 7.38
CA MET A 20 4.08 -12.15 6.45
C MET A 20 3.72 -10.80 5.80
N CYS A 21 4.73 -10.00 5.49
CA CYS A 21 4.57 -8.81 4.66
C CYS A 21 5.70 -8.73 3.61
N ARG A 22 5.98 -7.55 3.04
CA ARG A 22 7.04 -7.42 2.04
C ARG A 22 8.44 -7.72 2.62
N THR A 23 8.80 -7.02 3.69
CA THR A 23 10.17 -7.03 4.28
C THR A 23 10.23 -7.51 5.74
N GLY A 24 9.08 -7.74 6.39
CA GLY A 24 8.97 -8.16 7.80
C GLY A 24 8.49 -7.07 8.78
N ARG A 25 8.66 -5.77 8.48
CA ARG A 25 8.31 -4.69 9.42
C ARG A 25 6.83 -4.67 9.80
N ARG A 26 5.94 -4.68 8.79
CA ARG A 26 4.48 -4.61 9.01
C ARG A 26 3.91 -5.89 9.62
N SER A 27 4.53 -7.04 9.38
CA SER A 27 4.10 -8.31 9.96
C SER A 27 4.52 -8.43 11.43
N THR A 28 5.63 -7.80 11.85
CA THR A 28 5.96 -7.65 13.28
C THR A 28 4.89 -6.83 14.02
N GLU A 29 4.50 -5.67 13.48
CA GLU A 29 3.42 -4.86 14.03
C GLU A 29 2.09 -5.66 14.09
N ALA A 30 1.79 -6.45 13.05
CA ALA A 30 0.58 -7.27 13.00
C ALA A 30 0.61 -8.40 14.03
N GLN A 31 1.77 -9.04 14.23
CA GLN A 31 1.96 -10.07 15.25
C GLN A 31 1.69 -9.51 16.65
N GLN A 32 2.21 -8.32 16.95
CA GLN A 32 1.98 -7.66 18.25
C GLN A 32 0.50 -7.37 18.48
N LYS A 33 -0.20 -6.87 17.46
CA LYS A 33 -1.65 -6.62 17.53
C LYS A 33 -2.45 -7.91 17.73
N LEU A 34 -2.16 -8.97 16.98
CA LEU A 34 -2.86 -10.26 17.15
C LEU A 34 -2.61 -10.86 18.53
N LYS A 35 -1.38 -10.78 19.06
CA LYS A 35 -1.10 -11.20 20.44
C LYS A 35 -1.90 -10.39 21.46
N ALA A 36 -2.02 -9.07 21.27
CA ALA A 36 -2.85 -8.22 22.13
C ALA A 36 -4.35 -8.56 22.05
N LEU A 37 -4.81 -9.10 20.93
CA LEU A 37 -6.19 -9.60 20.74
C LEU A 37 -6.42 -11.03 21.29
N GLY A 38 -5.42 -11.64 21.93
CA GLY A 38 -5.55 -12.95 22.59
C GLY A 38 -5.11 -14.14 21.75
N PHE A 39 -4.54 -13.93 20.56
CA PHE A 39 -3.95 -15.02 19.78
C PHE A 39 -2.64 -15.49 20.40
N THR A 40 -2.57 -16.77 20.76
CA THR A 40 -1.41 -17.35 21.48
C THR A 40 -0.32 -17.85 20.52
N ASN A 41 -0.68 -18.26 19.30
CA ASN A 41 0.23 -18.91 18.36
C ASN A 41 0.39 -18.08 17.06
N VAL A 42 1.04 -16.92 17.17
CA VAL A 42 1.31 -16.04 16.02
C VAL A 42 2.81 -15.96 15.75
N VAL A 43 3.23 -16.40 14.57
CA VAL A 43 4.62 -16.45 14.11
C VAL A 43 4.83 -15.42 12.99
N ASN A 44 5.86 -14.60 13.11
CA ASN A 44 6.25 -13.66 12.06
C ASN A 44 7.28 -14.32 11.15
N VAL A 45 7.05 -14.29 9.84
CA VAL A 45 8.03 -14.77 8.85
C VAL A 45 9.06 -13.69 8.60
N ILE A 46 10.29 -13.91 9.08
CA ILE A 46 11.40 -12.95 9.02
C ILE A 46 11.81 -12.74 7.56
N GLY A 47 12.08 -11.48 7.18
CA GLY A 47 12.44 -11.10 5.82
C GLY A 47 11.26 -11.04 4.83
N GLY A 48 10.06 -11.48 5.25
CA GLY A 48 8.85 -11.38 4.45
C GLY A 48 8.90 -12.17 3.14
N ILE A 49 8.07 -11.76 2.18
CA ILE A 49 7.99 -12.41 0.86
C ILE A 49 9.27 -12.23 0.04
N GLU A 50 10.09 -11.20 0.33
CA GLU A 50 11.37 -11.00 -0.35
C GLU A 50 12.37 -12.11 0.00
N ALA A 51 12.49 -12.47 1.28
CA ALA A 51 13.29 -13.62 1.70
C ALA A 51 12.72 -14.93 1.14
N TRP A 52 11.40 -15.11 1.17
CA TRP A 52 10.74 -16.29 0.59
C TRP A 52 11.09 -16.50 -0.89
N LYS A 53 11.05 -15.41 -1.68
CA LYS A 53 11.42 -15.44 -3.10
C LYS A 53 12.92 -15.70 -3.31
N LYS A 54 13.78 -15.22 -2.41
CA LYS A 54 15.23 -15.43 -2.49
C LYS A 54 15.59 -16.90 -2.29
N GLU A 55 14.83 -17.62 -1.47
CA GLU A 55 14.96 -19.06 -1.26
C GLU A 55 14.25 -19.90 -2.35
N GLU A 56 13.83 -19.27 -3.45
CA GLU A 56 13.20 -19.94 -4.62
C GLU A 56 11.96 -20.79 -4.27
N LEU A 57 11.30 -20.46 -3.16
CA LEU A 57 10.10 -21.15 -2.71
C LEU A 57 8.88 -20.84 -3.61
N PRO A 58 7.88 -21.73 -3.68
CA PRO A 58 6.72 -21.55 -4.54
C PRO A 58 5.94 -20.27 -4.18
N VAL A 59 5.56 -19.50 -5.20
CA VAL A 59 4.76 -18.29 -5.06
C VAL A 59 3.69 -18.27 -6.14
N GLU A 60 2.44 -18.28 -5.72
CA GLU A 60 1.30 -18.02 -6.62
C GLU A 60 1.20 -16.52 -6.88
N ARG A 61 1.03 -16.16 -8.14
CA ARG A 61 0.82 -14.76 -8.57
C ARG A 61 -0.52 -14.68 -9.26
N ASP A 62 -1.35 -13.78 -8.78
CA ASP A 62 -2.53 -13.37 -9.50
C ASP A 62 -2.14 -12.38 -10.61
N GLU A 63 -2.24 -12.83 -11.86
CA GLU A 63 -1.95 -12.00 -13.05
C GLU A 63 -2.99 -10.89 -13.26
N HIS A 64 -4.21 -11.07 -12.74
CA HIS A 64 -5.31 -10.11 -12.84
C HIS A 64 -5.34 -9.13 -11.67
N ALA A 65 -4.36 -9.18 -10.78
CA ALA A 65 -4.28 -8.27 -9.65
C ALA A 65 -4.26 -6.81 -10.14
N PRO A 66 -5.07 -5.92 -9.54
CA PRO A 66 -5.08 -4.51 -9.90
C PRO A 66 -3.69 -3.90 -9.64
N TRP A 67 -3.33 -2.89 -10.43
CA TRP A 67 -2.05 -2.20 -10.30
C TRP A 67 -1.80 -1.75 -8.86
N SER A 68 -0.55 -1.85 -8.41
CA SER A 68 -0.16 -1.37 -7.09
C SER A 68 -0.57 0.09 -6.91
N ILE A 69 -1.05 0.44 -5.71
CA ILE A 69 -1.49 1.80 -5.38
C ILE A 69 -0.38 2.83 -5.68
N GLU A 70 0.87 2.48 -5.39
CA GLU A 70 2.04 3.31 -5.71
C GLU A 70 2.17 3.60 -7.21
N ARG A 71 1.90 2.61 -8.07
CA ARG A 71 1.92 2.78 -9.53
C ARG A 71 0.78 3.69 -9.98
N GLN A 72 -0.42 3.51 -9.44
CA GLN A 72 -1.58 4.37 -9.74
C GLN A 72 -1.31 5.83 -9.33
N VAL A 73 -0.75 6.02 -8.13
CA VAL A 73 -0.37 7.33 -7.59
C VAL A 73 0.67 8.03 -8.48
N ARG A 74 1.75 7.33 -8.84
CA ARG A 74 2.82 7.87 -9.70
C ARG A 74 2.29 8.27 -11.08
N PHE A 75 1.49 7.40 -11.70
CA PHE A 75 0.92 7.68 -13.01
C PHE A 75 -0.01 8.89 -12.96
N THR A 76 -0.93 8.95 -11.99
CA THR A 76 -1.90 10.04 -11.86
C THR A 76 -1.22 11.37 -11.58
N ALA A 77 -0.30 11.42 -10.62
CA ALA A 77 0.41 12.64 -10.28
C ALA A 77 1.30 13.12 -11.43
N GLY A 78 2.01 12.19 -12.09
CA GLY A 78 2.83 12.51 -13.27
C GLY A 78 2.02 13.07 -14.42
N LEU A 79 0.88 12.46 -14.73
CA LEU A 79 -0.03 12.95 -15.78
C LEU A 79 -0.54 14.35 -15.46
N LEU A 80 -0.93 14.60 -14.22
CA LEU A 80 -1.47 15.90 -13.80
C LEU A 80 -0.40 17.01 -13.87
N VAL A 81 0.84 16.72 -13.46
CA VAL A 81 1.97 17.65 -13.62
C VAL A 81 2.27 17.91 -15.09
N PHE A 82 2.33 16.85 -15.91
CA PHE A 82 2.61 16.96 -17.35
C PHE A 82 1.56 17.82 -18.06
N VAL A 83 0.27 17.57 -17.80
CA VAL A 83 -0.83 18.37 -18.35
C VAL A 83 -0.75 19.82 -17.85
N GLY A 84 -0.47 20.04 -16.56
CA GLY A 84 -0.33 21.40 -16.00
C GLY A 84 0.80 22.20 -16.67
N VAL A 85 1.95 21.57 -16.91
CA VAL A 85 3.07 22.20 -17.63
C VAL A 85 2.73 22.47 -19.10
N ALA A 86 2.14 21.51 -19.81
CA ALA A 86 1.73 21.70 -21.19
C ALA A 86 0.72 22.85 -21.33
N MET A 87 -0.27 22.92 -20.43
CA MET A 87 -1.27 23.99 -20.42
C MET A 87 -0.68 25.35 -20.04
N SER A 88 0.38 25.36 -19.21
CA SER A 88 1.14 26.57 -18.90
C SER A 88 1.85 27.16 -20.11
N LEU A 89 2.32 26.31 -21.03
CA LEU A 89 3.01 26.74 -22.26
C LEU A 89 2.03 27.11 -23.37
N LEU A 90 0.85 26.45 -23.42
CA LEU A 90 -0.10 26.58 -24.53
C LEU A 90 -1.22 27.60 -24.28
N VAL A 91 -1.60 27.86 -23.02
CA VAL A 91 -2.79 28.69 -22.68
C VAL A 91 -2.40 29.92 -21.87
N HIS A 92 -1.83 29.73 -20.68
CA HIS A 92 -1.45 30.85 -19.80
C HIS A 92 -0.43 30.41 -18.75
N PRO A 93 0.62 31.21 -18.44
CA PRO A 93 1.65 30.84 -17.45
C PRO A 93 1.16 30.56 -16.02
N TYR A 94 -0.09 30.88 -15.67
CA TYR A 94 -0.62 30.62 -14.32
C TYR A 94 -0.83 29.12 -14.03
N PHE A 95 -0.94 28.28 -15.06
CA PHE A 95 -1.12 26.83 -14.87
C PHE A 95 0.11 26.14 -14.25
N ILE A 96 1.29 26.78 -14.26
CA ILE A 96 2.47 26.26 -13.57
C ILE A 96 2.26 26.12 -12.05
N ALA A 97 1.37 26.92 -11.46
CA ALA A 97 1.03 26.85 -10.04
C ALA A 97 0.43 25.47 -9.68
N LEU A 98 -0.33 24.85 -10.59
CA LEU A 98 -0.88 23.51 -10.40
C LEU A 98 0.23 22.45 -10.29
N ALA A 99 1.21 22.50 -11.20
CA ALA A 99 2.35 21.61 -11.18
C ALA A 99 3.20 21.82 -9.92
N GLY A 100 3.43 23.07 -9.53
CA GLY A 100 4.13 23.43 -8.30
C GLY A 100 3.44 22.90 -7.04
N PHE A 101 2.12 23.07 -6.93
CA PHE A 101 1.34 22.56 -5.80
C PHE A 101 1.42 21.04 -5.67
N VAL A 102 1.29 20.32 -6.79
CA VAL A 102 1.34 18.85 -6.79
C VAL A 102 2.73 18.34 -6.47
N GLY A 103 3.77 18.94 -7.04
CA GLY A 103 5.16 18.61 -6.74
C GLY A 103 5.50 18.85 -5.27
N PHE A 104 5.09 19.99 -4.72
CA PHE A 104 5.27 20.30 -3.30
C PHE A 104 4.54 19.29 -2.40
N GLY A 105 3.30 18.94 -2.73
CA GLY A 105 2.54 17.92 -1.99
C GLY A 105 3.23 16.55 -1.97
N LEU A 106 3.79 16.12 -3.11
CA LEU A 106 4.57 14.88 -3.18
C LEU A 106 5.83 14.93 -2.30
N ALA A 107 6.57 16.04 -2.33
CA ALA A 107 7.75 16.22 -1.49
C ALA A 107 7.40 16.23 0.01
N PHE A 108 6.34 16.94 0.39
CA PHE A 108 5.87 17.00 1.77
C PHE A 108 5.41 15.64 2.29
N THR A 109 4.63 14.90 1.49
CA THR A 109 4.17 13.55 1.88
C THR A 109 5.29 12.53 1.96
N ALA A 110 6.36 12.68 1.17
CA ALA A 110 7.56 11.85 1.28
C ALA A 110 8.30 12.07 2.61
N VAL A 111 8.31 13.29 3.15
CA VAL A 111 8.92 13.58 4.45
C VAL A 111 8.11 13.01 5.62
N ILE A 112 6.78 12.98 5.50
CA ILE A 112 5.87 12.56 6.58
C ILE A 112 5.62 11.04 6.56
N ASP A 113 6.16 10.31 5.58
CA ASP A 113 5.88 8.89 5.34
C ASP A 113 4.36 8.58 5.27
N TRP A 114 3.53 9.58 4.91
CA TRP A 114 2.08 9.48 4.82
C TRP A 114 1.63 9.78 3.38
N CYS A 115 1.19 8.75 2.66
CA CYS A 115 0.57 8.92 1.33
C CYS A 115 -0.98 8.99 1.45
N GLY A 116 -1.51 10.19 1.70
CA GLY A 116 -2.96 10.40 1.90
C GLY A 116 -3.79 10.03 0.66
N MET A 117 -3.24 10.30 -0.52
CA MET A 117 -3.85 9.89 -1.79
C MET A 117 -3.90 8.37 -1.95
N GLY A 118 -2.90 7.63 -1.45
CA GLY A 118 -2.89 6.18 -1.49
C GLY A 118 -4.03 5.57 -0.65
N LEU A 119 -4.36 6.18 0.48
CA LEU A 119 -5.50 5.78 1.32
C LEU A 119 -6.85 6.03 0.64
N LEU A 120 -6.99 7.15 -0.07
CA LEU A 120 -8.21 7.47 -0.82
C LEU A 120 -8.40 6.51 -1.99
N ILE A 121 -7.34 6.26 -2.77
CA ILE A 121 -7.39 5.33 -3.91
C ILE A 121 -7.67 3.89 -3.44
N ALA A 122 -7.14 3.50 -2.29
CA ALA A 122 -7.38 2.17 -1.73
C ALA A 122 -8.86 1.88 -1.47
N LYS A 123 -9.69 2.91 -1.19
CA LYS A 123 -11.13 2.78 -0.95
C LYS A 123 -12.00 2.72 -2.22
N MET A 124 -11.42 3.00 -3.39
CA MET A 124 -12.19 3.04 -4.64
C MET A 124 -12.63 1.62 -5.09
N PRO A 125 -13.80 1.48 -5.73
CA PRO A 125 -14.47 0.18 -5.93
C PRO A 125 -13.67 -0.82 -6.76
N TRP A 126 -12.81 -0.35 -7.68
CA TRP A 126 -11.93 -1.20 -8.50
C TRP A 126 -10.71 -1.75 -7.78
N ASN A 127 -10.45 -1.32 -6.54
CA ASN A 127 -9.33 -1.81 -5.73
C ASN A 127 -9.78 -2.80 -4.64
N LYS A 128 -11.08 -3.16 -4.60
CA LYS A 128 -11.60 -4.19 -3.70
C LYS A 128 -11.08 -5.56 -4.14
N ARG A 129 -10.22 -6.18 -3.32
CA ARG A 129 -9.86 -7.59 -3.51
C ARG A 129 -11.04 -8.43 -3.04
N THR A 130 -11.69 -9.15 -3.94
CA THR A 130 -12.55 -10.27 -3.54
C THR A 130 -11.68 -11.26 -2.80
N ALA A 131 -11.96 -11.46 -1.50
CA ALA A 131 -11.37 -12.54 -0.76
C ALA A 131 -11.76 -13.84 -1.48
N VAL A 132 -10.77 -14.54 -2.03
CA VAL A 132 -10.89 -15.92 -2.46
C VAL A 132 -10.50 -16.79 -1.27
#